data_AF-A0A8C0DJ10-F1
#
_entry.id   AF-A0A8C0DJ10-F1
#
_cell.length_a   1.000
_cell.length_b   1.000
_cell.length_c   1.000
_cell.angle_alpha   90.00
_cell.angle_beta   90.00
_cell.angle_gamma   90.00
#
_symmetry.space_group_name_H-M   'P 1'
#
loop_
_entity.id
_entity.type
_entity.pdbx_description
1 polymer ?
#
loop_
_entity_poly.entity_id
_entity_poly.type
_entity_poly.pdbx_seq_one_letter_code
_entity_poly.pdbx_strand_id
1 'polypeptide(L)' 'MSGAQQGSVTFEDVAVNFSLEEWGLPDEAQRCLYHDVMLENLALTTSLGKALKPTPVP' A
#
# COMPACT_ATOMS: atom_id res chain seq x y z
N MET A 1 -5.00 -19.32 -29.18
CA MET A 1 -4.00 -19.01 -28.15
C MET A 1 -4.76 -18.31 -27.02
N SER A 2 -4.93 -18.98 -25.88
CA SER A 2 -5.70 -18.46 -24.76
C SER A 2 -4.97 -17.25 -24.18
N GLY A 3 -5.61 -16.08 -24.19
CA GLY A 3 -5.06 -14.88 -23.54
C GLY A 3 -5.02 -15.16 -22.04
N ALA A 4 -3.82 -15.27 -21.47
CA ALA A 4 -3.66 -15.40 -20.03
C ALA A 4 -4.36 -14.22 -19.36
N GLN A 5 -5.39 -14.49 -18.56
CA GLN A 5 -5.94 -13.51 -17.63
C GLN A 5 -4.78 -13.12 -16.71
N GLN A 6 -4.24 -11.91 -16.89
CA GLN A 6 -3.40 -11.28 -15.87
C GLN A 6 -4.31 -11.09 -14.67
N GLY A 7 -4.13 -11.91 -13.64
CA GLY A 7 -4.88 -11.79 -12.39
C GLY A 7 -4.71 -10.39 -11.81
N SER A 8 -5.79 -9.83 -11.26
CA SER A 8 -5.73 -8.58 -10.51
C SER A 8 -4.91 -8.79 -9.25
N VAL A 9 -3.93 -7.93 -9.01
CA VAL A 9 -3.18 -7.87 -7.74
C VAL A 9 -3.80 -6.77 -6.89
N THR A 10 -4.15 -7.06 -5.64
CA THR A 10 -4.64 -6.07 -4.68
C THR A 10 -3.49 -5.54 -3.82
N PHE A 11 -3.74 -4.47 -3.07
CA PHE A 11 -2.74 -3.97 -2.12
C PHE A 11 -2.41 -5.01 -1.04
N GLU A 12 -3.37 -5.86 -0.68
CA GLU A 12 -3.21 -6.89 0.34
C GLU A 12 -2.21 -7.96 -0.10
N ASP A 13 -2.13 -8.25 -1.40
CA ASP A 13 -1.18 -9.23 -1.96
C ASP A 13 0.29 -8.79 -1.82
N VAL A 14 0.53 -7.50 -1.60
CA VAL A 14 1.89 -6.91 -1.50
C VAL A 14 2.16 -6.22 -0.17
N ALA A 15 1.16 -6.10 0.70
CA ALA A 15 1.29 -5.46 2.00
C ALA A 15 1.99 -6.38 3.01
N VAL A 16 2.93 -5.82 3.77
CA VAL A 16 3.49 -6.46 4.96
C VAL A 16 2.78 -5.88 6.17
N ASN A 17 2.07 -6.71 6.92
CA ASN A 17 1.33 -6.29 8.11
C ASN A 17 1.88 -7.00 9.35
N PHE A 18 1.99 -6.27 10.46
CA PHE A 18 2.42 -6.79 11.75
C PHE A 18 1.30 -6.59 12.77
N SER A 19 1.03 -7.59 13.61
CA SER A 19 0.22 -7.40 14.81
C SER A 19 0.95 -6.52 15.84
N LEU A 20 0.26 -6.11 16.92
CA LEU A 20 0.88 -5.34 18.00
C LEU A 20 1.98 -6.15 18.70
N GLU A 21 1.75 -7.45 18.89
CA GLU A 21 2.71 -8.39 19.45
C GLU A 21 3.90 -8.60 18.52
N GLU A 22 3.66 -8.63 17.21
CA GLU A 22 4.68 -8.80 16.19
C GLU A 22 5.49 -7.53 15.95
N TRP A 23 4.97 -6.34 16.25
CA TRP A 23 5.64 -5.06 16.01
C TRP A 23 7.02 -4.94 16.70
N GLY A 24 7.24 -5.69 17.79
CA GLY A 24 8.52 -5.75 18.50
C GLY A 24 9.54 -6.74 17.93
N LEU A 25 9.14 -7.60 16.99
CA LEU A 25 9.99 -8.66 16.42
C LEU A 25 10.95 -8.17 15.32
N PRO A 26 10.58 -7.22 14.44
CA PRO A 26 11.46 -6.79 13.38
C PRO A 26 12.69 -6.04 13.91
N ASP A 27 13.81 -6.28 13.25
CA ASP A 27 15.02 -5.51 13.53
C ASP A 27 14.87 -4.03 13.12
N GLU A 28 15.88 -3.23 13.45
CA GLU A 28 15.86 -1.80 13.11
C GLU A 28 15.75 -1.55 11.60
N ALA A 29 16.41 -2.34 10.77
CA ALA A 29 16.38 -2.17 9.32
C ALA A 29 14.99 -2.47 8.75
N GLN A 30 14.32 -3.51 9.24
CA GLN A 30 12.95 -3.86 8.85
C GLN A 30 11.94 -2.79 9.27
N ARG A 31 12.08 -2.22 10.47
CA ARG A 31 11.22 -1.11 10.94
C ARG A 31 11.45 0.15 10.11
N CYS A 32 12.69 0.51 9.82
CA CYS A 32 13.02 1.61 8.93
C CYS A 32 12.36 1.43 7.54
N LEU A 33 12.53 0.24 6.94
CA LEU A 33 11.94 -0.05 5.64
C LEU A 33 10.41 0.05 5.65
N TYR A 34 9.74 -0.49 6.67
CA TYR A 34 8.29 -0.36 6.82
C TYR A 34 7.86 1.11 6.89
N HIS A 35 8.55 1.91 7.68
CA HIS A 35 8.26 3.35 7.79
C HIS A 35 8.46 4.08 6.45
N ASP A 36 9.56 3.82 5.75
CA ASP A 36 9.85 4.46 4.46
C ASP A 36 8.77 4.12 3.42
N VAL A 37 8.43 2.85 3.28
CA VAL A 37 7.38 2.39 2.37
C VAL A 37 6.01 2.99 2.74
N MET A 38 5.68 3.04 4.03
CA MET A 38 4.41 3.62 4.47
C MET A 38 4.32 5.13 4.26
N LEU A 39 5.44 5.86 4.40
CA LEU A 39 5.50 7.28 4.09
C LEU A 39 5.29 7.55 2.60
N GLU A 40 5.91 6.74 1.73
CA GLU A 40 5.68 6.81 0.28
C GLU A 40 4.21 6.53 -0.06
N ASN A 41 3.62 5.47 0.51
CA ASN A 41 2.22 5.12 0.32
C ASN A 41 1.27 6.26 0.75
N LEU A 42 1.55 6.92 1.88
CA LEU A 42 0.80 8.08 2.36
C LEU A 42 0.89 9.25 1.38
N ALA A 43 2.10 9.54 0.89
CA ALA A 43 2.34 10.62 -0.08
C ALA A 43 1.61 10.36 -1.40
N LEU A 44 1.67 9.12 -1.91
CA LEU A 44 0.96 8.69 -3.12
C LEU A 44 -0.55 8.81 -2.97
N THR A 45 -1.11 8.33 -1.86
CA THR A 45 -2.56 8.41 -1.57
C THR A 45 -3.01 9.86 -1.48
N THR A 46 -2.23 10.71 -0.81
CA THR A 46 -2.49 12.16 -0.72
C THR A 46 -2.43 12.83 -2.09
N SER A 47 -1.50 12.40 -2.96
CA SER A 47 -1.39 12.89 -4.34
C SER A 47 -2.60 12.48 -5.19
N LEU A 48 -3.03 11.21 -5.11
CA LEU A 48 -4.20 10.71 -5.82
C LEU A 48 -5.49 11.42 -5.36
N GLY A 49 -5.63 11.68 -4.06
CA GLY A 49 -6.74 12.47 -3.52
C GLY A 49 -6.82 13.90 -4.08
N LYS A 50 -5.69 14.49 -4.52
CA LYS A 50 -5.69 15.77 -5.24
C LYS A 50 -6.04 15.62 -6.72
N ALA A 51 -5.72 14.48 -7.33
CA ALA A 51 -6.00 14.20 -8.73
C ALA A 51 -7.48 13.85 -8.97
N LEU A 52 -8.11 13.17 -8.02
CA LEU A 52 -9.54 12.85 -8.05
C LEU A 52 -10.34 14.10 -7.65
N LYS A 53 -10.68 14.93 -8.65
CA LYS A 53 -11.73 15.94 -8.46
C LYS A 53 -13.03 15.20 -8.14
N PRO A 54 -13.73 15.50 -7.04
CA PRO A 54 -15.04 14.93 -6.79
C PRO A 54 -15.94 15.28 -7.97
N THR A 55 -16.36 14.28 -8.75
CA THR A 55 -17.43 14.47 -9.72
C THR A 55 -18.71 14.70 -8.93
N PRO A 56 -19.44 15.80 -9.17
CA PRO A 56 -20.74 15.99 -8.54
C PRO A 56 -21.63 14.79 -8.91
N VAL A 57 -22.11 14.09 -7.89
CA VAL A 57 -23.12 13.03 -8.08
C VAL A 57 -24.46 13.77 -8.29
N PRO A 58 -25.27 13.42 -9.31
CA PRO A 58 -26.58 14.04 -9.53
C PRO A 58 -27.52 13.87 -8.33
#